data_AF-A0A7R9BAI5-F1
#
_entry.id   AF-A0A7R9BAI5-F1
#
_cell.length_a   1.000
_cell.length_b   1.000
_cell.length_c   1.000
_cell.angle_alpha   90.00
_cell.angle_beta   90.00
_cell.angle_gamma   90.00
#
_symmetry.space_group_name_H-M   'P 1'
#
loop_
_entity.id
_entity.type
_entity.pdbx_description
1 polymer ?
#
loop_
_entity_poly.entity_id
_entity_poly.type
_entity_poly.pdbx_seq_one_letter_code
_entity_poly.pdbx_strand_id
1 'polypeptide(L)'
;VYLTELINYTQPVYVWREDPNSRQNTIKEIIERVNSDLDWPQVLIFPEGTCTNRSCLITFKPGAFYPGVPVQPVCIRYPNKLDTVTWTWEGPGA
;
A
#
# COMPACT_ATOMS: atom_id res chain seq x y z
N VAL A 1 -16.35 2.78 14.61
CA VAL A 1 -17.49 2.71 13.66
C VAL A 1 -17.20 3.54 12.42
N TYR A 2 -17.01 4.86 12.53
CA TYR A 2 -16.78 5.73 11.35
C TYR A 2 -15.52 5.46 10.51
N LEU A 3 -14.42 5.05 11.13
CA LEU A 3 -13.16 4.87 10.38
C LEU A 3 -13.27 3.72 9.36
N THR A 4 -13.94 2.63 9.73
CA THR A 4 -14.18 1.49 8.85
C THR A 4 -15.10 1.87 7.69
N GLU A 5 -16.11 2.71 7.92
CA GLU A 5 -16.99 3.19 6.85
C GLU A 5 -16.24 4.08 5.85
N LEU A 6 -15.39 4.98 6.34
CA LEU A 6 -14.53 5.82 5.49
C LEU A 6 -13.55 4.97 4.67
N ILE A 7 -12.96 3.94 5.29
CA ILE A 7 -12.08 3.01 4.59
C ILE A 7 -12.86 2.22 3.54
N ASN A 8 -14.05 1.71 3.85
CA ASN A 8 -14.87 0.99 2.88
C ASN A 8 -15.27 1.86 1.68
N TYR A 9 -15.50 3.16 1.90
CA TYR A 9 -15.85 4.10 0.84
C TYR A 9 -14.73 4.26 -0.21
N THR A 10 -13.45 4.11 0.18
CA THR A 10 -12.33 4.18 -0.77
C THR A 10 -12.13 2.90 -1.58
N GLN A 11 -12.99 1.89 -1.38
CA GLN A 11 -12.93 0.59 -2.05
C GLN A 11 -11.53 -0.05 -2.03
N PRO A 12 -10.90 -0.22 -0.85
CA PRO A 12 -9.54 -0.72 -0.75
C PRO A 12 -9.44 -2.20 -1.14
N VAL A 13 -8.22 -2.66 -1.35
CA VAL A 13 -7.90 -4.09 -1.38
C VAL A 13 -7.43 -4.49 0.02
N TYR A 14 -8.18 -5.36 0.68
CA TYR A 14 -7.85 -5.81 2.03
C TYR A 14 -6.73 -6.85 2.01
N VAL A 15 -5.79 -6.71 2.96
CA VAL A 15 -4.65 -7.62 3.12
C VAL A 15 -4.65 -8.17 4.55
N TRP A 16 -4.56 -9.49 4.66
CA TRP A 16 -4.52 -10.22 5.92
C TRP A 16 -3.15 -10.86 6.09
N ARG A 17 -2.36 -10.40 7.05
CA ARG A 17 -0.97 -10.86 7.22
C ARG A 17 -0.87 -12.31 7.72
N GLU A 18 -1.93 -12.79 8.35
CA GLU A 18 -2.00 -14.14 8.93
C GLU A 18 -2.38 -15.20 7.90
N ASP A 19 -3.00 -14.80 6.78
CA ASP A 19 -3.35 -15.70 5.69
C ASP A 19 -2.16 -15.82 4.70
N PRO A 20 -1.56 -17.02 4.56
CA PRO A 20 -0.47 -17.26 3.62
C PRO A 20 -0.83 -16.92 2.17
N ASN A 21 -2.12 -17.06 1.81
CA ASN A 21 -2.61 -16.82 0.45
C ASN A 21 -2.96 -15.34 0.21
N SER A 22 -3.00 -14.50 1.25
CA SER A 22 -3.46 -13.11 1.12
C SER A 22 -2.66 -12.32 0.08
N ARG A 23 -1.35 -12.58 -0.03
CA ARG A 23 -0.51 -11.93 -1.04
C ARG A 23 -0.95 -12.28 -2.47
N GLN A 24 -1.22 -13.55 -2.75
CA GLN A 24 -1.67 -13.99 -4.07
C GLN A 24 -3.08 -13.46 -4.37
N ASN A 25 -3.98 -13.50 -3.38
CA ASN A 25 -5.33 -12.97 -3.51
C ASN A 25 -5.34 -11.46 -3.80
N THR A 26 -4.47 -10.70 -3.12
CA THR A 26 -4.30 -9.25 -3.35
C THR A 26 -3.84 -8.96 -4.78
N ILE A 27 -2.87 -9.73 -5.29
CA ILE A 27 -2.38 -9.56 -6.67
C ILE A 27 -3.50 -9.89 -7.67
N LYS A 28 -4.24 -10.98 -7.43
CA LYS A 28 -5.36 -11.39 -8.28
C LYS A 28 -6.45 -10.31 -8.34
N GLU A 29 -6.85 -9.76 -7.20
CA GLU A 29 -7.84 -8.68 -7.11
C GLU A 29 -7.39 -7.44 -7.90
N ILE A 30 -6.12 -7.03 -7.78
CA ILE A 30 -5.59 -5.89 -8.54
C ILE A 30 -5.66 -6.18 -10.05
N ILE A 31 -5.26 -7.38 -10.47
CA ILE A 31 -5.32 -7.79 -11.88
C ILE A 31 -6.78 -7.81 -12.38
N GLU A 32 -7.72 -8.32 -11.58
CA GLU A 32 -9.14 -8.33 -11.93
C GLU A 32 -9.69 -6.90 -12.08
N ARG A 33 -9.35 -5.97 -11.18
CA ARG A 33 -9.76 -4.55 -11.29
C ARG A 33 -9.19 -3.87 -12.52
N VAL A 34 -7.93 -4.15 -12.87
CA VAL A 34 -7.27 -3.59 -14.05
C VAL A 34 -7.88 -4.10 -15.37
N ASN A 35 -8.38 -5.34 -15.39
CA ASN A 35 -8.99 -5.94 -16.58
C ASN A 35 -10.53 -5.88 -16.60
N SER A 36 -11.14 -5.25 -15.60
CA SER A 36 -12.59 -5.13 -15.50
C SER A 36 -13.11 -4.04 -16.44
N ASP A 37 -14.29 -4.26 -17.03
CA ASP A 37 -15.00 -3.22 -17.79
C ASP A 37 -15.61 -2.13 -16.89
N LEU A 38 -15.50 -2.28 -15.57
CA LEU A 38 -16.00 -1.32 -14.59
C LEU A 38 -14.98 -0.19 -14.37
N ASP A 39 -15.49 1.02 -14.11
CA ASP A 39 -14.68 2.19 -13.80
C ASP A 39 -14.17 2.15 -12.35
N TRP A 40 -13.11 1.37 -12.11
CA TRP A 40 -12.47 1.29 -10.80
C TRP A 40 -11.58 2.51 -10.53
N PRO A 41 -11.56 3.02 -9.28
CA PRO A 41 -10.63 4.08 -8.90
C PRO A 41 -9.18 3.61 -8.99
N GLN A 42 -8.28 4.57 -9.23
CA GLN A 42 -6.84 4.31 -9.30
C GLN A 42 -6.31 3.77 -7.96
N VAL A 43 -5.53 2.68 -8.02
CA VAL A 43 -4.96 2.03 -6.84
C VAL A 43 -3.65 2.71 -6.43
N LEU A 44 -3.56 3.13 -5.18
CA LEU A 44 -2.33 3.63 -4.57
C LEU A 44 -1.62 2.49 -3.84
N ILE A 45 -0.36 2.21 -4.21
CA ILE A 45 0.45 1.15 -3.60
C ILE A 45 1.73 1.77 -3.05
N PHE A 46 2.07 1.45 -1.80
CA PHE A 46 3.37 1.77 -1.21
C PHE A 46 4.33 0.59 -1.41
N PRO A 47 5.21 0.63 -2.43
CA PRO A 47 6.01 -0.53 -2.83
C PRO A 47 7.05 -0.94 -1.79
N GLU A 48 7.39 -0.04 -0.87
CA GLU A 48 8.26 -0.29 0.28
C GLU A 48 7.65 -1.31 1.25
N GLY A 49 6.33 -1.27 1.43
CA GLY A 49 5.60 -2.17 2.32
C GLY A 49 5.94 -2.02 3.81
N THR A 50 6.67 -0.97 4.19
CA THR A 50 6.97 -0.57 5.57
C THR A 50 7.21 0.95 5.61
N CYS A 51 7.29 1.53 6.81
CA CYS A 51 7.79 2.89 7.00
C CYS A 51 9.28 2.82 7.36
N THR A 52 10.14 3.49 6.59
CA THR A 52 11.59 3.63 6.87
C THR A 52 11.95 4.95 7.55
N ASN A 53 13.25 5.13 7.82
CA ASN A 53 13.87 6.33 8.38
C ASN A 53 13.80 7.60 7.50
N ARG A 54 13.18 7.51 6.30
CA ARG A 54 12.98 8.60 5.33
C ARG A 54 14.25 9.27 4.80
N SER A 55 15.44 8.75 5.13
CA SER A 55 16.71 9.26 4.61
C SER A 55 17.11 8.55 3.32
N CYS A 56 16.59 7.34 3.09
CA CYS A 56 16.76 6.59 1.86
C CYS A 56 15.52 5.77 1.50
N LEU A 57 15.41 5.39 0.23
CA LEU A 57 14.46 4.37 -0.23
C LEU A 57 15.08 2.99 -0.02
N ILE A 58 14.27 2.01 0.35
CA ILE A 58 14.68 0.61 0.38
C ILE A 58 14.14 -0.13 -0.85
N THR A 59 14.52 -1.41 -0.98
CA THR A 59 14.10 -2.26 -2.09
C THR A 59 12.57 -2.35 -2.20
N PHE A 60 12.07 -2.08 -3.41
CA PHE A 60 10.65 -2.15 -3.71
C PHE A 60 10.20 -3.60 -3.91
N LYS A 61 9.03 -3.92 -3.36
CA LYS A 61 8.35 -5.18 -3.67
C LYS A 61 7.77 -5.09 -5.10
N PRO A 62 7.89 -6.16 -5.92
CA PRO A 62 7.41 -6.16 -7.31
C PRO A 62 5.88 -6.21 -7.44
N GLY A 63 5.15 -6.29 -6.33
CA GLY A 63 3.70 -6.48 -6.26
C GLY A 63 2.89 -5.57 -7.20
N ALA A 64 3.27 -4.29 -7.24
CA ALA A 64 2.60 -3.27 -8.03
C ALA A 64 2.80 -3.43 -9.55
N PHE A 65 3.81 -4.18 -9.99
CA PHE A 65 4.19 -4.30 -11.40
C PHE A 65 3.65 -5.57 -12.07
N TYR A 66 3.12 -6.53 -11.29
CA TYR A 66 2.54 -7.75 -11.85
C TYR A 66 1.38 -7.55 -12.83
N PRO A 67 0.50 -6.53 -12.67
CA PRO A 67 -0.57 -6.30 -13.63
C PRO A 67 -0.08 -5.91 -15.04
N GLY A 68 1.19 -5.52 -15.20
CA GLY A 68 1.77 -5.21 -16.52
C GLY A 68 1.27 -3.91 -17.16
N VAL A 69 0.55 -3.07 -16.40
CA VAL A 69 0.07 -1.75 -16.86
C VAL A 69 1.01 -0.63 -16.44
N PRO A 70 0.97 0.54 -17.10
CA PRO A 70 1.77 1.70 -16.71
C PRO A 70 1.54 2.10 -15.25
N VAL A 71 2.63 2.27 -14.50
CA VAL A 71 2.60 2.71 -13.10
C VAL A 71 3.09 4.16 -13.04
N GLN A 72 2.34 5.02 -12.34
CA GLN A 72 2.75 6.40 -12.09
C GLN A 72 3.60 6.47 -10.81
N PRO A 73 4.91 6.78 -10.90
CA PRO A 73 5.74 6.91 -9.71
C PRO A 73 5.45 8.23 -8.99
N VAL A 74 5.32 8.17 -7.66
CA VAL A 74 5.16 9.35 -6.79
C VAL A 74 6.16 9.25 -5.65
N CYS A 75 6.94 10.31 -5.43
CA CYS A 75 7.82 10.43 -4.28
C CYS A 75 7.25 11.44 -3.29
N ILE A 76 7.04 11.02 -2.05
CA ILE A 76 6.51 11.87 -0.98
C ILE A 76 7.64 12.14 0.02
N ARG A 77 7.94 13.42 0.25
CA ARG A 77 8.89 13.87 1.26
C ARG A 77 8.21 14.84 2.23
N TYR A 78 8.27 14.53 3.51
CA TYR A 78 7.77 15.41 4.56
C TYR A 78 8.91 16.30 5.06
N PRO A 79 8.83 17.64 4.95
CA PRO A 79 9.89 18.56 5.39
C PRO A 79 9.88 18.84 6.91
N ASN A 80 9.15 18.03 7.69
CA ASN A 80 8.97 18.27 9.11
C ASN A 80 10.27 17.98 9.87
N LYS A 81 10.63 18.88 10.80
CA LYS A 81 11.80 18.70 11.69
C LYS A 81 11.62 17.52 12.66
N LEU A 82 10.38 17.28 13.08
CA LEU A 82 9.99 16.15 13.93
C LEU A 82 9.22 15.13 13.08
N ASP A 83 9.49 13.84 13.32
CA ASP A 83 8.71 12.78 12.69
C ASP A 83 7.34 12.64 13.37
N THR A 84 6.32 13.25 12.77
CA THR A 84 4.93 13.16 13.22
C THR A 84 4.08 12.20 12.38
N VAL A 85 4.66 11.54 11.37
CA VAL A 85 3.90 10.72 10.41
C VAL A 85 4.31 9.24 10.39
N THR A 86 5.37 8.85 11.12
CA THR A 86 5.67 7.43 11.40
C THR A 86 5.18 7.13 12.80
N TRP A 87 4.40 6.06 12.95
CA TRP A 87 4.00 5.56 14.25
C TRP A 87 4.40 4.09 14.35
N THR A 88 5.30 3.77 15.28
CA THR A 88 5.67 2.39 15.62
C THR A 88 5.22 2.15 17.06
N TRP A 89 4.31 1.20 17.28
CA TRP A 89 3.86 0.82 18.62
C TRP A 89 5.03 0.30 19.48
N GLU A 90 5.98 -0.40 18.85
CA GLU A 90 7.27 -0.79 19.41
C GLU A 90 8.36 -0.56 18.37
N GLY A 91 9.44 0.11 18.77
CA GLY A 91 10.69 0.08 18.02
C GLY A 91 11.41 -1.24 18.26
N PRO A 92 12.36 -1.66 17.40
CA PRO A 92 13.24 -2.77 17.75
C PRO A 92 14.07 -2.38 18.97
N GLY A 93 13.64 -2.80 20.17
CA GLY A 93 14.29 -2.51 21.45
C GLY A 93 13.40 -2.12 22.64
N ALA A 94 12.08 -2.35 22.60
CA ALA A 94 11.24 -2.36 23.81
C ALA A 94 11.13 -3.78 24.38
#